data_AF-A0A967GXP3-F1
#
_entry.id   AF-A0A967GXP3-F1
#
_cell.length_a   1.000
_cell.length_b   1.000
_cell.length_c   1.000
_cell.angle_alpha   90.00
_cell.angle_beta   90.00
_cell.angle_gamma   90.00
#
_symmetry.space_group_name_H-M   'P 1'
#
loop_
_entity.id
_entity.type
_entity.pdbx_description
1 polymer ?
#
loop_
_entity_poly.entity_id
_entity_poly.type
_entity_poly.pdbx_seq_one_letter_code
_entity_poly.pdbx_strand_id
1 'polypeptide(L)'
;DYKPKLKEMHGKSLQTDEKPDVFFGRVGLLRANDWEFKQRGRSGLWVSDLFPHLATVADELTVINSMVAESSSHTPATFQESTGFRLNGFPVMGSWVSYGLGNMTDDLPTYVVLPDARGLPAGSTSNWTNGFLPAVHQGVPFRTSGEGDAISNLFPARKIASQVENESRSLLARMNRLHMEEHGFEDAFAARISSYELAARMQLAVPEVTDFSSESEETRVLYGLDGDQTRDFGRSCLLARRLLERGVRHVQLFSGGSFGSPRINWDGHEDMRRNHGREAG
;
A
#
# COMPACT_ATOMS: atom_id res chain seq x y z
N ASP A 1 -6.88 -4.15 20.60
CA ASP A 1 -6.89 -4.95 21.84
C ASP A 1 -7.37 -4.10 23.01
N TYR A 2 -8.29 -4.62 23.83
CA TYR A 2 -8.82 -3.91 24.99
C TYR A 2 -8.01 -4.25 26.24
N LYS A 3 -7.29 -3.27 26.76
CA LYS A 3 -6.42 -3.43 27.94
C LYS A 3 -6.95 -2.61 29.13
N PRO A 4 -7.94 -3.11 29.90
CA PRO A 4 -8.58 -2.35 30.98
C PRO A 4 -7.59 -1.88 32.05
N LYS A 5 -6.54 -2.67 32.31
CA LYS A 5 -5.50 -2.33 33.30
C LYS A 5 -4.75 -1.03 32.97
N LEU A 6 -4.64 -0.66 31.70
CA LEU A 6 -4.02 0.62 31.30
C LEU A 6 -4.78 1.84 31.83
N LYS A 7 -6.10 1.73 32.05
CA LYS A 7 -6.90 2.79 32.68
C LYS A 7 -6.49 3.02 34.13
N GLU A 8 -6.31 1.94 34.89
CA GLU A 8 -5.88 2.00 36.30
C GLU A 8 -4.41 2.44 36.46
N MET A 9 -3.59 2.14 35.45
CA MET A 9 -2.16 2.44 35.45
C MET A 9 -1.80 3.74 34.74
N HIS A 10 -2.79 4.51 34.28
CA HIS A 10 -2.56 5.74 33.54
C HIS A 10 -1.67 6.72 34.32
N GLY A 11 -0.64 7.25 33.65
CA GLY A 11 0.30 8.21 34.22
C GLY A 11 1.34 7.59 35.15
N LYS A 12 1.35 6.26 35.34
CA LYS A 12 2.35 5.55 36.15
C LYS A 12 3.48 5.04 35.27
N SER A 13 4.69 4.97 35.82
CA SER A 13 5.83 4.32 35.16
C SER A 13 5.60 2.81 35.05
N LEU A 14 6.12 2.20 33.99
CA LEU A 14 6.12 0.75 33.83
C LEU A 14 6.88 0.09 35.00
N GLN A 15 6.19 -0.76 35.77
CA GLN A 15 6.74 -1.47 36.92
C GLN A 15 7.09 -2.90 36.50
N THR A 16 8.24 -3.09 35.84
CA THR A 16 8.74 -4.40 35.44
C THR A 16 10.26 -4.42 35.47
N ASP A 17 10.82 -5.59 35.77
CA ASP A 17 12.26 -5.85 35.69
C ASP A 17 12.71 -6.08 34.24
N GLU A 18 11.76 -6.35 33.34
CA GLU A 18 12.02 -6.46 31.90
C GLU A 18 12.35 -5.08 31.30
N LYS A 19 13.43 -5.00 30.53
CA LYS A 19 13.75 -3.77 29.79
C LYS A 19 13.08 -3.83 28.42
N PRO A 20 12.04 -3.03 28.14
CA PRO A 20 11.43 -2.99 26.82
C PRO A 20 12.43 -2.42 25.80
N ASP A 21 12.36 -2.94 24.58
CA ASP A 21 13.08 -2.36 23.44
C ASP A 21 12.50 -0.98 23.14
N VAL A 22 13.32 0.06 23.30
CA VAL A 22 12.91 1.47 23.14
C VAL A 22 13.80 2.16 22.13
N PHE A 23 13.17 2.69 21.08
CA PHE A 23 13.91 3.40 20.02
C PHE A 23 14.60 4.69 20.52
N PHE A 24 13.94 5.45 21.40
CA PHE A 24 14.46 6.72 21.95
C PHE A 24 15.06 6.60 23.36
N GLY A 25 15.40 5.38 23.81
CA GLY A 25 16.16 5.17 25.05
C GLY A 25 15.44 5.53 26.36
N ARG A 26 14.14 5.87 26.31
CA ARG A 26 13.32 6.16 27.49
C ARG A 26 11.96 5.48 27.38
N VAL A 27 11.55 4.84 28.47
CA VAL A 27 10.19 4.32 28.63
C VAL A 27 9.30 5.47 29.10
N GLY A 28 8.22 5.73 28.35
CA GLY A 28 7.20 6.70 28.74
C GLY A 28 6.33 6.22 29.90
N LEU A 29 5.42 7.08 30.36
CA LEU A 29 4.38 6.69 31.31
C LEU A 29 3.31 5.87 30.60
N LEU A 30 2.67 4.94 31.32
CA LEU A 30 1.57 4.14 30.80
C LEU A 30 0.38 5.03 30.44
N ARG A 31 -0.18 4.84 29.24
CA ARG A 31 -1.27 5.64 28.70
C ARG A 31 -2.58 4.82 28.67
N ALA A 32 -3.66 5.40 29.17
CA ALA A 32 -5.00 4.84 28.98
C ALA A 32 -5.46 5.01 27.53
N ASN A 33 -6.48 4.26 27.13
CA ASN A 33 -7.09 4.43 25.81
C ASN A 33 -7.69 5.84 25.66
N ASP A 34 -7.45 6.48 24.53
CA ASP A 34 -8.02 7.80 24.21
C ASP A 34 -9.49 7.72 23.79
N TRP A 35 -9.92 6.58 23.25
CA TRP A 35 -11.31 6.29 22.88
C TRP A 35 -11.86 5.17 23.76
N GLU A 36 -13.16 5.25 24.04
CA GLU A 36 -13.85 4.22 24.81
C GLU A 36 -13.92 2.92 23.99
N PHE A 37 -13.67 1.79 24.64
CA PHE A 37 -13.87 0.46 24.06
C PHE A 37 -15.23 -0.07 24.49
N LYS A 38 -15.96 -0.66 23.54
CA LYS A 38 -17.26 -1.28 23.76
C LYS A 38 -17.28 -2.67 23.12
N GLN A 39 -18.02 -3.59 23.73
CA GLN A 39 -18.34 -4.85 23.06
C GLN A 39 -19.34 -4.57 21.94
N ARG A 40 -19.07 -5.07 20.74
CA ARG A 40 -19.85 -4.86 19.53
C ARG A 40 -20.32 -6.20 18.96
N GLY A 41 -21.44 -6.16 18.25
CA GLY A 41 -22.07 -7.35 17.68
C GLY A 41 -22.51 -8.37 18.74
N ARG A 42 -22.88 -9.56 18.25
CA ARG A 42 -23.20 -10.73 19.07
C ARG A 42 -21.95 -11.45 19.57
N SER A 43 -20.86 -11.36 18.82
CA SER A 43 -19.53 -11.87 19.18
C SER A 43 -18.98 -11.23 20.47
N GLY A 44 -19.46 -10.02 20.82
CA GLY A 44 -18.96 -9.26 21.95
C GLY A 44 -17.54 -8.73 21.72
N LEU A 45 -17.13 -8.60 20.45
CA LEU A 45 -15.81 -8.12 20.07
C LEU A 45 -15.58 -6.71 20.60
N TRP A 46 -14.45 -6.49 21.28
CA TRP A 46 -14.07 -5.17 21.77
C TRP A 46 -13.58 -4.28 20.63
N VAL A 47 -14.35 -3.24 20.30
CA VAL A 47 -13.98 -2.23 19.30
C VAL A 47 -14.04 -0.84 19.94
N SER A 48 -13.02 -0.05 19.66
CA SER A 48 -12.91 1.35 20.09
C SER A 48 -13.89 2.25 19.33
N ASP A 49 -14.40 3.28 19.99
CA ASP A 49 -15.18 4.36 19.36
C ASP A 49 -14.41 5.16 18.31
N LEU A 50 -13.10 4.92 18.16
CA LEU A 50 -12.30 5.40 17.03
C LEU A 50 -12.78 4.86 15.68
N PHE A 51 -13.35 3.65 15.65
CA PHE A 51 -13.77 2.99 14.40
C PHE A 51 -15.28 2.68 14.42
N PRO A 52 -16.14 3.70 14.42
CA PRO A 52 -17.59 3.51 14.60
C PRO A 52 -18.22 2.74 13.44
N HIS A 53 -17.73 2.91 12.22
CA HIS A 53 -18.24 2.19 11.05
C HIS A 53 -17.80 0.72 11.05
N LEU A 54 -16.53 0.44 11.38
CA LEU A 54 -16.03 -0.94 11.48
C LEU A 54 -16.75 -1.72 12.59
N ALA A 55 -17.13 -1.05 13.68
CA ALA A 55 -17.91 -1.64 14.76
C ALA A 55 -19.28 -2.18 14.32
N THR A 56 -19.84 -1.72 13.19
CA THR A 56 -21.15 -2.20 12.68
C THR A 56 -21.08 -3.60 12.09
N VAL A 57 -19.90 -4.04 11.65
CA VAL A 57 -19.64 -5.36 11.04
C VAL A 57 -18.84 -6.27 11.97
N ALA A 58 -18.85 -6.02 13.28
CA ALA A 58 -18.02 -6.74 14.25
C ALA A 58 -18.15 -8.27 14.20
N ASP A 59 -19.34 -8.79 13.85
CA ASP A 59 -19.61 -10.23 13.74
C ASP A 59 -19.06 -10.87 12.45
N GLU A 60 -18.60 -10.06 11.50
CA GLU A 60 -17.98 -10.50 10.25
C GLU A 60 -16.45 -10.46 10.31
N LEU A 61 -15.89 -9.89 11.39
CA LEU A 61 -14.45 -9.71 11.56
C LEU A 61 -13.81 -10.94 12.19
N THR A 62 -12.68 -11.37 11.62
CA THR A 62 -11.76 -12.32 12.28
C THR A 62 -10.59 -11.54 12.87
N VAL A 63 -10.35 -11.70 14.17
CA VAL A 63 -9.25 -11.00 14.87
C VAL A 63 -8.14 -11.98 15.25
N ILE A 64 -6.93 -11.71 14.77
CA ILE A 64 -5.73 -12.50 15.07
C ILE A 64 -4.93 -11.77 16.15
N ASN A 65 -5.16 -12.14 17.42
CA ASN A 65 -4.44 -11.55 18.57
C ASN A 65 -3.04 -12.13 18.78
N SER A 66 -2.66 -13.16 18.03
CA SER A 66 -1.38 -13.85 18.16
C SER A 66 -0.25 -13.25 17.33
N MET A 67 -0.51 -12.17 16.57
CA MET A 67 0.53 -11.51 15.77
C MET A 67 1.51 -10.76 16.67
N VAL A 68 2.80 -10.95 16.43
CA VAL A 68 3.89 -10.27 17.13
C VAL A 68 4.89 -9.73 16.11
N ALA A 69 5.54 -8.61 16.45
CA ALA A 69 6.64 -8.04 15.68
C ALA A 69 7.93 -8.11 16.52
N GLU A 70 9.07 -8.28 15.87
CA GLU A 70 10.38 -8.45 16.52
C GLU A 70 11.16 -7.13 16.63
N SER A 71 10.60 -6.00 16.18
CA SER A 71 11.27 -4.70 16.19
C SER A 71 10.33 -3.58 16.61
N SER A 72 10.84 -2.68 17.44
CA SER A 72 10.17 -1.42 17.78
C SER A 72 10.41 -0.30 16.76
N SER A 73 11.14 -0.57 15.67
CA SER A 73 11.48 0.41 14.63
C SER A 73 10.59 0.22 13.41
N HIS A 74 10.12 1.33 12.84
CA HIS A 74 9.18 1.33 11.72
C HIS A 74 9.73 0.56 10.51
N THR A 75 10.96 0.85 10.06
CA THR A 75 11.50 0.24 8.84
C THR A 75 11.64 -1.30 8.92
N PRO A 76 12.25 -1.89 9.97
CA PRO A 76 12.27 -3.35 10.10
C PRO A 76 10.89 -3.96 10.33
N ALA A 77 9.97 -3.26 11.01
CA ALA A 77 8.61 -3.74 11.23
C ALA A 77 7.82 -3.81 9.91
N THR A 78 7.91 -2.80 9.04
CA THR A 78 7.24 -2.82 7.73
C THR A 78 7.82 -3.89 6.80
N PHE A 79 9.13 -4.16 6.88
CA PHE A 79 9.73 -5.31 6.18
C PHE A 79 9.20 -6.63 6.71
N GLN A 80 9.09 -6.78 8.03
CA GLN A 80 8.57 -7.99 8.64
C GLN A 80 7.10 -8.22 8.29
N GLU A 81 6.28 -7.16 8.24
CA GLU A 81 4.91 -7.22 7.76
C GLU A 81 4.82 -7.65 6.30
N SER A 82 5.68 -7.09 5.44
CA SER A 82 5.62 -7.33 4.00
C SER A 82 6.25 -8.66 3.56
N THR A 83 7.26 -9.15 4.30
CA THR A 83 8.12 -10.28 3.88
C THR A 83 8.22 -11.40 4.91
N GLY A 84 7.86 -11.16 6.16
CA GLY A 84 8.15 -12.04 7.29
C GLY A 84 9.54 -11.86 7.91
N PHE A 85 10.41 -11.02 7.33
CA PHE A 85 11.79 -10.80 7.78
C PHE A 85 12.05 -9.35 8.16
N ARG A 86 12.86 -9.12 9.20
CA ARG A 86 13.28 -7.77 9.62
C ARG A 86 14.28 -7.10 8.68
N LEU A 87 14.96 -7.89 7.85
CA LEU A 87 15.97 -7.40 6.91
C LEU A 87 15.37 -7.23 5.51
N ASN A 88 15.90 -6.25 4.78
CA ASN A 88 15.57 -6.06 3.37
C ASN A 88 16.15 -7.21 2.52
N GLY A 89 15.62 -7.38 1.30
CA GLY A 89 16.12 -8.30 0.28
C GLY A 89 15.22 -9.51 0.03
N PHE A 90 14.17 -9.69 0.83
CA PHE A 90 13.18 -10.75 0.65
C PHE A 90 12.01 -10.28 -0.21
N PRO A 91 11.44 -11.16 -1.06
CA PRO A 91 10.26 -10.83 -1.84
C PRO A 91 9.07 -10.56 -0.93
N VAL A 92 8.35 -9.48 -1.20
CA VAL A 92 7.13 -9.16 -0.44
C VAL A 92 5.96 -10.06 -0.83
N MET A 93 4.91 -10.06 -0.02
CA MET A 93 3.69 -10.83 -0.27
C MET A 93 3.12 -10.62 -1.69
N GLY A 94 3.03 -9.37 -2.15
CA GLY A 94 2.54 -9.07 -3.51
C GLY A 94 3.41 -9.69 -4.62
N SER A 95 4.73 -9.76 -4.43
CA SER A 95 5.65 -10.40 -5.37
C SER A 95 5.51 -11.92 -5.36
N TRP A 96 5.30 -12.54 -4.19
CA TRP A 96 4.98 -13.97 -4.10
C TRP A 96 3.65 -14.32 -4.76
N VAL A 97 2.63 -13.50 -4.58
CA VAL A 97 1.34 -13.66 -5.26
C VAL A 97 1.52 -13.56 -6.77
N SER A 98 2.29 -12.56 -7.23
CA SER A 98 2.62 -12.39 -8.65
C SER A 98 3.34 -13.61 -9.23
N TYR A 99 4.34 -14.13 -8.52
CA TYR A 99 5.13 -15.29 -8.95
C TYR A 99 4.33 -16.59 -8.93
N GLY A 100 3.61 -16.86 -7.83
CA GLY A 100 2.94 -18.14 -7.63
C GLY A 100 1.62 -18.27 -8.39
N LEU A 101 0.90 -17.18 -8.61
CA LEU A 101 -0.46 -17.21 -9.18
C LEU A 101 -0.57 -16.63 -10.59
N GLY A 102 0.45 -15.89 -11.05
CA GLY A 102 0.45 -15.26 -12.37
C GLY A 102 -0.61 -14.16 -12.55
N ASN A 103 -0.70 -13.67 -13.78
CA ASN A 103 -1.61 -12.60 -14.17
C ASN A 103 -3.03 -13.12 -14.46
N MET A 104 -4.05 -12.29 -14.21
CA MET A 104 -5.43 -12.53 -14.68
C MET A 104 -5.83 -11.63 -15.86
N THR A 105 -4.96 -10.69 -16.21
CA THR A 105 -5.10 -9.76 -17.32
C THR A 105 -3.72 -9.54 -17.95
N ASP A 106 -3.69 -9.29 -19.25
CA ASP A 106 -2.45 -8.93 -19.94
C ASP A 106 -2.20 -7.42 -19.90
N ASP A 107 -3.21 -6.61 -19.58
CA ASP A 107 -3.18 -5.15 -19.77
C ASP A 107 -2.67 -4.37 -18.55
N LEU A 108 -2.69 -4.98 -17.36
CA LEU A 108 -2.30 -4.37 -16.10
C LEU A 108 -1.27 -5.22 -15.35
N PRO A 109 -0.45 -4.63 -14.47
CA PRO A 109 0.48 -5.39 -13.63
C PRO A 109 -0.25 -6.35 -12.71
N THR A 110 0.34 -7.51 -12.44
CA THR A 110 -0.19 -8.47 -11.46
C THR A 110 -0.19 -7.91 -10.03
N TYR A 111 0.81 -7.09 -9.71
CA TYR A 111 1.00 -6.46 -8.41
C TYR A 111 1.11 -4.93 -8.56
N VAL A 112 0.11 -4.22 -8.05
CA VAL A 112 0.06 -2.75 -8.01
C VAL A 112 0.21 -2.25 -6.58
N VAL A 113 0.93 -1.15 -6.43
CA VAL A 113 1.12 -0.46 -5.15
C VAL A 113 0.50 0.92 -5.24
N LEU A 114 -0.28 1.31 -4.24
CA LEU A 114 -0.88 2.62 -4.10
C LEU A 114 -0.24 3.30 -2.88
N PRO A 115 0.83 4.08 -3.06
CA PRO A 115 1.45 4.83 -1.97
C PRO A 115 0.49 5.90 -1.43
N ASP A 116 0.72 6.30 -0.18
CA ASP A 116 0.03 7.45 0.40
C ASP A 116 0.42 8.73 -0.35
N ALA A 117 -0.55 9.60 -0.67
CA ALA A 117 -0.30 10.85 -1.38
C ALA A 117 0.64 11.79 -0.62
N ARG A 118 0.75 11.64 0.71
CA ARG A 118 1.57 12.45 1.61
C ARG A 118 3.03 11.98 1.68
N GLY A 119 3.35 10.78 1.21
CA GLY A 119 4.73 10.26 1.25
C GLY A 119 4.84 8.74 1.18
N LEU A 120 6.08 8.24 1.17
CA LEU A 120 6.37 6.80 1.14
C LEU A 120 6.51 6.23 2.56
N PRO A 121 6.09 4.99 2.81
CA PRO A 121 6.24 4.34 4.11
C PRO A 121 7.70 4.24 4.55
N ALA A 122 7.93 3.91 5.83
CA ALA A 122 9.28 3.66 6.35
C ALA A 122 9.96 2.57 5.51
N GLY A 123 11.20 2.77 5.10
CA GLY A 123 11.87 1.86 4.15
C GLY A 123 11.56 2.12 2.67
N SER A 124 10.71 3.09 2.36
CA SER A 124 10.44 3.58 1.00
C SER A 124 10.02 2.43 0.06
N THR A 125 10.58 2.39 -1.15
CA THR A 125 10.29 1.40 -2.19
C THR A 125 10.64 -0.04 -1.83
N SER A 126 11.39 -0.26 -0.75
CA SER A 126 11.73 -1.62 -0.30
C SER A 126 10.51 -2.40 0.19
N ASN A 127 9.39 -1.72 0.52
CA ASN A 127 8.16 -2.37 0.98
C ASN A 127 7.37 -3.07 -0.13
N TRP A 128 7.79 -2.96 -1.39
CA TRP A 128 7.18 -3.67 -2.51
C TRP A 128 8.17 -4.35 -3.44
N THR A 129 9.34 -4.71 -2.90
CA THR A 129 10.44 -5.34 -3.63
C THR A 129 10.14 -6.80 -4.07
N ASN A 130 10.57 -7.16 -5.27
CA ASN A 130 10.63 -8.56 -5.73
C ASN A 130 11.72 -9.40 -5.04
N GLY A 131 12.61 -8.78 -4.27
CA GLY A 131 13.72 -9.48 -3.63
C GLY A 131 14.56 -10.27 -4.62
N PHE A 132 14.71 -11.57 -4.39
CA PHE A 132 15.42 -12.49 -5.28
C PHE A 132 14.54 -13.12 -6.38
N LEU A 133 13.24 -12.81 -6.46
CA LEU A 133 12.40 -13.25 -7.58
C LEU A 133 12.74 -12.45 -8.85
N PRO A 134 12.40 -12.95 -10.05
CA PRO A 134 12.58 -12.20 -11.29
C PRO A 134 11.96 -10.80 -11.23
N ALA A 135 12.60 -9.83 -11.90
CA ALA A 135 12.23 -8.41 -11.81
C ALA A 135 10.79 -8.11 -12.28
N VAL A 136 10.18 -9.00 -13.06
CA VAL A 136 8.77 -8.88 -13.50
C VAL A 136 7.77 -8.92 -12.33
N HIS A 137 8.16 -9.42 -11.15
CA HIS A 137 7.31 -9.50 -9.96
C HIS A 137 7.45 -8.29 -9.02
N GLN A 138 8.16 -7.25 -9.46
CA GLN A 138 8.30 -5.99 -8.73
C GLN A 138 6.94 -5.27 -8.64
N GLY A 139 6.62 -4.70 -7.48
CA GLY A 139 5.41 -3.88 -7.34
C GLY A 139 5.46 -2.62 -8.19
N VAL A 140 4.39 -2.34 -8.94
CA VAL A 140 4.29 -1.16 -9.80
C VAL A 140 3.53 -0.04 -9.07
N PRO A 141 4.16 1.07 -8.70
CA PRO A 141 3.50 2.15 -7.97
C PRO A 141 2.61 2.99 -8.88
N PHE A 142 1.36 3.18 -8.50
CA PHE A 142 0.44 4.13 -9.13
C PHE A 142 0.28 5.34 -8.21
N ARG A 143 0.39 6.54 -8.76
CA ARG A 143 0.17 7.79 -8.07
C ARG A 143 -1.30 7.95 -7.70
N THR A 144 -1.53 8.26 -6.44
CA THR A 144 -2.86 8.38 -5.83
C THR A 144 -3.32 9.83 -5.68
N SER A 145 -2.43 10.82 -5.89
CA SER A 145 -2.74 12.24 -5.71
C SER A 145 -3.82 12.78 -6.66
N GLY A 146 -4.14 12.05 -7.75
CA GLY A 146 -5.07 12.51 -8.78
C GLY A 146 -4.50 13.61 -9.70
N GLU A 147 -3.26 14.04 -9.47
CA GLU A 147 -2.54 15.00 -10.30
C GLU A 147 -1.53 14.31 -11.22
N GLY A 148 -1.61 14.62 -12.52
CA GLY A 148 -0.74 14.05 -13.54
C GLY A 148 -1.02 12.58 -13.83
N ASP A 149 -0.08 11.94 -14.52
CA ASP A 149 -0.23 10.54 -14.92
C ASP A 149 -0.15 9.61 -13.70
N ALA A 150 -1.07 8.65 -13.63
CA ALA A 150 -1.08 7.63 -12.58
C ALA A 150 0.22 6.82 -12.54
N ILE A 151 0.84 6.59 -13.70
CA ILE A 151 2.16 5.98 -13.78
C ILE A 151 3.12 7.00 -14.41
N SER A 152 4.25 7.22 -13.75
CA SER A 152 5.26 8.18 -14.23
C SER A 152 5.77 7.78 -15.61
N ASN A 153 5.81 8.72 -16.56
CA ASN A 153 6.31 8.51 -17.92
C ASN A 153 5.56 7.42 -18.71
N LEU A 154 4.28 7.18 -18.41
CA LEU A 154 3.48 6.22 -19.15
C LEU A 154 3.16 6.71 -20.57
N PHE A 155 2.86 8.00 -20.71
CA PHE A 155 2.55 8.62 -21.99
C PHE A 155 3.77 9.31 -22.60
N PRO A 156 3.87 9.36 -23.94
CA PRO A 156 4.95 10.07 -24.60
C PRO A 156 4.86 11.57 -24.33
N ALA A 157 6.01 12.20 -24.02
CA ALA A 157 6.09 13.64 -23.74
C ALA A 157 5.61 14.55 -24.88
N ARG A 158 5.59 14.02 -26.12
CA ARG A 158 5.05 14.67 -27.31
C ARG A 158 4.12 13.70 -28.03
N LYS A 159 3.04 14.21 -28.62
CA LYS A 159 2.18 13.39 -29.48
C LYS A 159 2.99 12.91 -30.69
N ILE A 160 2.95 11.62 -30.94
CA ILE A 160 3.54 10.96 -32.11
C ILE A 160 2.39 10.45 -32.97
N ALA A 161 2.53 10.50 -34.29
CA ALA A 161 1.53 9.90 -35.17
C ALA A 161 1.51 8.38 -34.95
N SER A 162 0.33 7.77 -34.85
CA SER A 162 0.18 6.34 -34.54
C SER A 162 0.94 5.43 -35.50
N GLN A 163 1.05 5.81 -36.78
CA GLN A 163 1.84 5.07 -37.76
C GLN A 163 3.33 5.06 -37.40
N VAL A 164 3.90 6.21 -37.05
CA VAL A 164 5.31 6.35 -36.66
C VAL A 164 5.60 5.55 -35.38
N GLU A 165 4.67 5.57 -34.42
CA GLU A 165 4.78 4.78 -33.20
C GLU A 165 4.77 3.27 -33.47
N ASN A 166 3.86 2.78 -34.31
CA ASN A 166 3.77 1.37 -34.68
C ASN A 166 5.03 0.89 -35.43
N GLU A 167 5.54 1.69 -36.36
CA GLU A 167 6.79 1.39 -37.08
C GLU A 167 8.00 1.36 -36.13
N SER A 168 8.08 2.32 -35.20
CA SER A 168 9.14 2.38 -34.18
C SER A 168 9.10 1.16 -33.25
N ARG A 169 7.92 0.78 -32.76
CA ARG A 169 7.73 -0.42 -31.93
C ARG A 169 8.11 -1.70 -32.68
N SER A 170 7.74 -1.79 -33.95
CA SER A 170 8.08 -2.95 -34.81
C SER A 170 9.59 -3.08 -35.05
N LEU A 171 10.29 -1.95 -35.23
CA LEU A 171 11.75 -1.93 -35.34
C LEU A 171 12.42 -2.36 -34.02
N LEU A 172 11.99 -1.77 -32.90
CA LEU A 172 12.50 -2.13 -31.56
C LEU A 172 12.30 -3.62 -31.25
N ALA A 173 11.12 -4.17 -31.54
CA ALA A 173 10.85 -5.60 -31.35
C ALA A 173 11.79 -6.49 -32.18
N ARG A 174 12.15 -6.06 -33.40
CA ARG A 174 13.11 -6.77 -34.25
C ARG A 174 14.53 -6.71 -33.68
N MET A 175 14.97 -5.53 -33.25
CA MET A 175 16.29 -5.34 -32.63
C MET A 175 16.43 -6.16 -31.34
N ASN A 176 15.38 -6.19 -30.51
CA ASN A 176 15.36 -6.98 -29.28
C ASN A 176 15.48 -8.49 -29.55
N ARG A 177 14.80 -9.00 -30.59
CA ARG A 177 14.93 -10.41 -30.99
C ARG A 177 16.35 -10.77 -31.44
N LEU A 178 16.95 -9.93 -32.29
CA LEU A 178 18.33 -10.13 -32.75
C LEU A 178 19.32 -10.12 -31.58
N HIS A 179 19.16 -9.19 -30.64
CA HIS A 179 20.02 -9.12 -29.46
C HIS A 179 19.92 -10.39 -28.60
N MET A 180 18.70 -10.91 -28.40
CA MET A 180 18.45 -12.15 -27.65
C MET A 180 19.05 -13.38 -28.33
N GLU A 181 19.00 -13.45 -29.66
CA GLU A 181 19.62 -14.53 -30.44
C GLU A 181 21.16 -14.52 -30.31
N GLU A 182 21.78 -13.34 -30.22
CA GLU A 182 23.23 -13.19 -30.11
C GLU A 182 23.78 -13.44 -28.69
N HIS A 183 23.05 -13.04 -27.64
CA HIS A 183 23.57 -13.00 -26.26
C HIS A 183 22.95 -14.06 -25.33
N GLY A 184 21.92 -14.77 -25.78
CA GLY A 184 21.17 -15.73 -24.96
C GLY A 184 20.14 -15.07 -24.04
N PHE A 185 19.51 -15.87 -23.19
CA PHE A 185 18.44 -15.40 -22.30
C PHE A 185 19.03 -14.81 -21.01
N GLU A 186 19.04 -13.48 -20.91
CA GLU A 186 19.37 -12.76 -19.68
C GLU A 186 18.07 -12.24 -19.02
N ASP A 187 17.83 -12.60 -17.75
CA ASP A 187 16.57 -12.30 -17.05
C ASP A 187 16.26 -10.80 -17.01
N ALA A 188 17.28 -9.98 -16.77
CA ALA A 188 17.15 -8.53 -16.74
C ALA A 188 16.73 -7.95 -18.11
N PHE A 189 17.21 -8.52 -19.21
CA PHE A 189 16.85 -8.10 -20.55
C PHE A 189 15.41 -8.51 -20.92
N ALA A 190 15.03 -9.76 -20.65
CA ALA A 190 13.68 -10.27 -20.88
C ALA A 190 12.63 -9.51 -20.05
N ALA A 191 12.93 -9.21 -18.79
CA ALA A 191 12.09 -8.40 -17.92
C ALA A 191 11.91 -6.99 -18.48
N ARG A 192 12.96 -6.39 -19.04
CA ARG A 192 12.89 -5.05 -19.64
C ARG A 192 12.00 -5.01 -20.88
N ILE A 193 12.08 -6.03 -21.76
CA ILE A 193 11.19 -6.14 -22.92
C ILE A 193 9.73 -6.26 -22.44
N SER A 194 9.47 -7.18 -21.52
CA SER A 194 8.13 -7.44 -20.98
C SER A 194 7.54 -6.18 -20.32
N SER A 195 8.37 -5.41 -19.60
CA SER A 195 7.99 -4.15 -18.98
C SER A 195 7.55 -3.10 -20.02
N TYR A 196 8.26 -2.97 -21.14
CA TYR A 196 7.89 -2.01 -22.20
C TYR A 196 6.62 -2.43 -22.95
N GLU A 197 6.42 -3.73 -23.18
CA GLU A 197 5.19 -4.23 -23.81
C GLU A 197 3.97 -4.06 -22.89
N LEU A 198 4.13 -4.34 -21.58
CA LEU A 198 3.10 -4.03 -20.59
C LEU A 198 2.82 -2.52 -20.55
N ALA A 199 3.85 -1.67 -20.57
CA ALA A 199 3.67 -0.22 -20.61
C ALA A 199 2.86 0.24 -21.83
N ALA A 200 3.05 -0.40 -22.99
CA ALA A 200 2.25 -0.13 -24.18
C ALA A 200 0.75 -0.40 -23.94
N ARG A 201 0.42 -1.54 -23.35
CA ARG A 201 -0.98 -1.91 -23.06
C ARG A 201 -1.58 -1.05 -21.96
N MET A 202 -0.79 -0.73 -20.93
CA MET A 202 -1.18 0.16 -19.84
C MET A 202 -1.58 1.56 -20.33
N GLN A 203 -1.03 2.07 -21.44
CA GLN A 203 -1.47 3.37 -22.00
C GLN A 203 -2.96 3.39 -22.37
N LEU A 204 -3.56 2.24 -22.70
CA LEU A 204 -4.99 2.11 -22.96
C LEU A 204 -5.77 1.76 -21.70
N ALA A 205 -5.26 0.84 -20.88
CA ALA A 205 -5.98 0.34 -19.71
C ALA A 205 -5.95 1.28 -18.49
N VAL A 206 -4.86 2.01 -18.26
CA VAL A 206 -4.71 2.90 -17.09
C VAL A 206 -5.75 4.01 -17.06
N PRO A 207 -6.04 4.74 -18.16
CA PRO A 207 -7.13 5.72 -18.19
C PRO A 207 -8.48 5.14 -17.76
N GLU A 208 -8.77 3.90 -18.15
CA GLU A 208 -10.04 3.27 -17.82
C GLU A 208 -10.17 2.95 -16.32
N VAL A 209 -9.08 2.69 -15.61
CA VAL A 209 -9.14 2.42 -14.15
C VAL A 209 -9.01 3.69 -13.32
N THR A 210 -8.39 4.76 -13.83
CA THR A 210 -8.16 6.00 -13.06
C THR A 210 -9.18 7.09 -13.30
N ASP A 211 -10.01 6.96 -14.34
CA ASP A 211 -11.15 7.85 -14.56
C ASP A 211 -12.37 7.43 -13.73
N PHE A 212 -12.72 8.25 -12.75
CA PHE A 212 -13.90 8.07 -11.90
C PHE A 212 -15.11 8.86 -12.38
N SER A 213 -15.06 9.48 -13.56
CA SER A 213 -16.18 10.25 -14.13
C SER A 213 -17.46 9.42 -14.26
N SER A 214 -17.30 8.11 -14.49
CA SER A 214 -18.37 7.11 -14.60
C SER A 214 -18.94 6.62 -13.27
N GLU A 215 -18.30 6.94 -12.14
CA GLU A 215 -18.77 6.51 -10.81
C GLU A 215 -19.98 7.32 -10.37
N SER A 216 -21.01 6.63 -9.88
CA SER A 216 -22.20 7.25 -9.27
C SER A 216 -21.84 8.15 -8.10
N GLU A 217 -22.62 9.18 -7.83
CA GLU A 217 -22.41 10.08 -6.69
C GLU A 217 -22.44 9.33 -5.36
N GLU A 218 -23.34 8.36 -5.22
CA GLU A 218 -23.47 7.51 -4.03
C GLU A 218 -22.17 6.74 -3.74
N THR A 219 -21.54 6.19 -4.78
CA THR A 219 -20.24 5.51 -4.67
C THR A 219 -19.13 6.48 -4.29
N ARG A 220 -19.12 7.69 -4.86
CA ARG A 220 -18.09 8.70 -4.52
C ARG A 220 -18.18 9.10 -3.05
N VAL A 221 -19.38 9.32 -2.53
CA VAL A 221 -19.63 9.61 -1.11
C VAL A 221 -19.28 8.40 -0.23
N LEU A 222 -19.63 7.18 -0.65
CA LEU A 222 -19.31 5.97 0.11
C LEU A 222 -17.80 5.79 0.33
N TYR A 223 -16.99 6.12 -0.68
CA TYR A 223 -15.53 6.11 -0.59
C TYR A 223 -14.95 7.38 0.04
N GLY A 224 -15.76 8.35 0.45
CA GLY A 224 -15.32 9.59 1.10
C GLY A 224 -14.62 10.56 0.15
N LEU A 225 -14.97 10.57 -1.14
CA LEU A 225 -14.37 11.48 -2.12
C LEU A 225 -14.87 12.92 -1.99
N ASP A 226 -15.92 13.16 -1.23
CA ASP A 226 -16.51 14.47 -0.94
C ASP A 226 -15.83 15.19 0.23
N GLY A 227 -15.22 14.46 1.16
CA GLY A 227 -14.52 15.00 2.32
C GLY A 227 -13.03 15.30 2.07
N ASP A 228 -12.55 16.49 2.44
CA ASP A 228 -11.16 16.90 2.20
C ASP A 228 -10.12 16.04 2.92
N GLN A 229 -10.47 15.46 4.07
CA GLN A 229 -9.57 14.59 4.85
C GLN A 229 -9.54 13.15 4.35
N THR A 230 -10.63 12.68 3.74
CA THR A 230 -10.82 11.29 3.31
C THR A 230 -10.54 11.09 1.82
N ARG A 231 -10.53 12.18 1.04
CA ARG A 231 -10.50 12.15 -0.43
C ARG A 231 -9.32 11.36 -0.99
N ASP A 232 -8.11 11.51 -0.45
CA ASP A 232 -6.89 10.88 -0.98
C ASP A 232 -6.87 9.36 -0.76
N PHE A 233 -7.15 8.91 0.47
CA PHE A 233 -7.21 7.48 0.77
C PHE A 233 -8.47 6.83 0.17
N GLY A 234 -9.59 7.55 0.17
CA GLY A 234 -10.82 7.16 -0.52
C GLY A 234 -10.61 6.93 -2.01
N ARG A 235 -9.86 7.82 -2.67
CA ARG A 235 -9.43 7.67 -4.06
C ARG A 235 -8.61 6.41 -4.28
N SER A 236 -7.71 6.12 -3.36
CA SER A 236 -6.85 4.92 -3.39
C SER A 236 -7.68 3.64 -3.24
N CYS A 237 -8.63 3.62 -2.31
CA CYS A 237 -9.57 2.50 -2.12
C CYS A 237 -10.45 2.27 -3.36
N LEU A 238 -10.96 3.33 -3.98
CA LEU A 238 -11.78 3.22 -5.19
C LEU A 238 -10.94 2.75 -6.39
N LEU A 239 -9.73 3.27 -6.55
CA LEU A 239 -8.79 2.79 -7.56
C LEU A 239 -8.47 1.31 -7.36
N ALA A 240 -8.23 0.89 -6.12
CA ALA A 240 -7.97 -0.50 -5.78
C ALA A 240 -9.14 -1.42 -6.19
N ARG A 241 -10.39 -1.02 -5.90
CA ARG A 241 -11.57 -1.75 -6.37
C ARG A 241 -11.54 -1.93 -7.89
N ARG A 242 -11.36 -0.85 -8.65
CA ARG A 242 -11.35 -0.89 -10.12
C ARG A 242 -10.20 -1.72 -10.69
N LEU A 243 -9.02 -1.67 -10.06
CA LEU A 243 -7.87 -2.51 -10.43
C LEU A 243 -8.18 -4.00 -10.22
N LEU A 244 -8.77 -4.35 -9.07
CA LEU A 244 -9.18 -5.73 -8.78
C LEU A 244 -10.26 -6.21 -9.77
N GLU A 245 -11.26 -5.39 -10.08
CA GLU A 245 -12.31 -5.67 -11.08
C GLU A 245 -11.74 -5.87 -12.50
N ARG A 246 -10.58 -5.26 -12.81
CA ARG A 246 -9.86 -5.42 -14.08
C ARG A 246 -8.80 -6.53 -14.07
N GLY A 247 -8.76 -7.35 -13.02
CA GLY A 247 -7.89 -8.53 -12.96
C GLY A 247 -6.49 -8.29 -12.41
N VAL A 248 -6.24 -7.15 -11.76
CA VAL A 248 -5.02 -7.02 -10.93
C VAL A 248 -5.14 -7.99 -9.75
N ARG A 249 -4.14 -8.86 -9.56
CA ARG A 249 -4.20 -9.95 -8.58
C ARG A 249 -3.98 -9.48 -7.15
N HIS A 250 -3.12 -8.47 -6.98
CA HIS A 250 -2.77 -7.91 -5.68
C HIS A 250 -2.62 -6.40 -5.77
N VAL A 251 -3.34 -5.68 -4.89
CA VAL A 251 -3.21 -4.23 -4.73
C VAL A 251 -2.83 -3.95 -3.29
N GLN A 252 -1.67 -3.33 -3.07
CA GLN A 252 -1.21 -2.93 -1.73
C GLN A 252 -1.42 -1.43 -1.57
N LEU A 253 -2.18 -1.03 -0.55
CA LEU A 253 -2.42 0.37 -0.22
C LEU A 253 -1.59 0.77 0.99
N PHE A 254 -0.99 1.96 0.94
CA PHE A 254 -0.34 2.56 2.10
C PHE A 254 -1.14 3.75 2.61
N SER A 255 -1.30 3.81 3.94
CA SER A 255 -1.84 4.96 4.65
C SER A 255 -0.81 5.36 5.72
N GLY A 256 -0.35 6.60 5.70
CA GLY A 256 0.55 7.16 6.71
C GLY A 256 2.03 7.32 6.31
N GLY A 257 2.32 7.65 5.05
CA GLY A 257 3.70 7.70 4.53
C GLY A 257 4.55 8.95 4.83
N SER A 258 4.07 9.94 5.59
CA SER A 258 4.87 11.16 5.84
C SER A 258 5.54 11.15 7.22
N PHE A 259 6.88 11.03 7.25
CA PHE A 259 7.67 11.23 8.46
C PHE A 259 8.09 12.71 8.56
N GLY A 260 7.52 13.45 9.51
CA GLY A 260 7.78 14.86 9.72
C GLY A 260 7.14 15.39 11.01
N SER A 261 7.35 16.67 11.33
CA SER A 261 6.72 17.33 12.47
C SER A 261 5.93 18.57 12.01
N PRO A 262 4.62 18.69 12.35
CA PRO A 262 3.82 17.72 13.10
C PRO A 262 3.58 16.43 12.29
N ARG A 263 3.50 15.29 12.98
CA ARG A 263 3.20 14.00 12.35
C ARG A 263 1.77 13.97 11.84
N ILE A 264 1.63 13.56 10.58
CA ILE A 264 0.36 13.51 9.86
C ILE A 264 0.08 12.12 9.31
N ASN A 265 0.48 11.10 10.06
CA ASN A 265 0.29 9.69 9.76
C ASN A 265 -0.08 8.94 11.06
N TRP A 266 -0.22 7.62 11.00
CA TRP A 266 -0.50 6.78 12.17
C TRP A 266 0.60 6.76 13.26
N ASP A 267 1.77 7.36 13.00
CA ASP A 267 2.88 7.44 13.94
C ASP A 267 2.66 8.54 14.99
N GLY A 268 1.66 8.37 15.85
CA GLY A 268 1.34 9.34 16.88
C GLY A 268 2.41 9.37 17.99
N HIS A 269 3.16 10.47 18.12
CA HIS A 269 4.06 10.71 19.27
C HIS A 269 3.73 11.97 20.07
N GLU A 270 3.02 12.94 19.49
CA GLU A 270 2.75 14.23 20.12
C GLU A 270 1.32 14.32 20.69
N ASP A 271 0.32 14.06 19.85
CA ASP A 271 -1.11 14.14 20.21
C ASP A 271 -1.89 13.02 19.54
N MET A 272 -2.23 11.99 20.33
CA MET A 272 -2.92 10.80 19.82
C MET A 272 -4.30 11.15 19.29
N ARG A 273 -5.04 12.00 20.00
CA ARG A 273 -6.43 12.36 19.64
C ARG A 273 -6.46 13.10 18.32
N ARG A 274 -5.59 14.11 18.17
CA ARG A 274 -5.50 14.86 16.92
C ARG A 274 -5.05 13.97 15.75
N ASN A 275 -4.04 13.14 15.99
CA ASN A 275 -3.39 12.37 14.95
C ASN A 275 -4.27 11.20 14.49
N HIS A 276 -4.65 10.28 15.37
CA HIS A 276 -5.51 9.16 14.98
C HIS A 276 -6.96 9.58 14.72
N GLY A 277 -7.45 10.65 15.36
CA GLY A 277 -8.76 11.20 15.04
C GLY A 277 -8.84 11.78 13.63
N ARG A 278 -7.71 12.19 13.04
CA ARG A 278 -7.62 12.54 11.62
C ARG A 278 -7.52 11.28 10.74
N GLU A 279 -6.68 10.32 11.09
CA GLU A 279 -6.43 9.16 10.22
C GLU A 279 -7.59 8.16 10.17
N ALA A 280 -8.39 8.07 11.24
CA ALA A 280 -9.56 7.19 11.32
C ALA A 280 -10.90 7.91 11.07
N GLY A 281 -10.87 9.24 10.99
CA GLY A 281 -12.04 10.10 10.86
C GLY A 281 -12.50 10.31 9.42
#